data_AF-A0A0G4N2W1-F1
#
_entry.id   AF-A0A0G4N2W1-F1
#
_cell.length_a   1.000
_cell.length_b   1.000
_cell.length_c   1.000
_cell.angle_alpha   90.00
_cell.angle_beta   90.00
_cell.angle_gamma   90.00
#
_symmetry.space_group_name_H-M   'P 1'
#
loop_
_entity.id
_entity.type
_entity.pdbx_description
1 polymer ?
#
loop_
_entity_poly.entity_id
_entity_poly.type
_entity_poly.pdbx_seq_one_letter_code
_entity_poly.pdbx_strand_id
1 'polypeptide(L)'
;MDTLATSLRYWCAYKLNTDPAWARLKIIISDATVPGEGEHKIMNYVRSQRGSPDYDPNTRHVIYGLDADLIMLGLATHEPHFRVLREDVFAQDAKAKMCKICGQKGHDARVCKGEAKDKDGEYDEQDKAVDLKPFIWLHVSIFREYLAIELDVPDLPFRFDLERAIDDWVFMCCFVGNDFLPHLPALEIRENGIDALTTIWKENLPRMGGYVTKDGHIDLKRVQLIMDGLAKQEDAIFRRRKEQEDRREANAKRRKLQDERSGRGGPL
;
A
#
# COMPACT_ATOMS: atom_id res chain seq x y z
N MET A 1 -4.79 -27.08 7.26
CA MET A 1 -3.64 -26.22 7.64
C MET A 1 -2.57 -26.99 8.41
N ASP A 2 -2.89 -28.14 9.02
CA ASP A 2 -1.99 -28.93 9.88
C ASP A 2 -0.73 -29.44 9.17
N THR A 3 -0.85 -29.88 7.92
CA THR A 3 0.30 -30.28 7.10
C THR A 3 1.27 -29.13 6.90
N LEU A 4 0.77 -27.92 6.64
CA LEU A 4 1.62 -26.74 6.47
C LEU A 4 2.34 -26.38 7.78
N ALA A 5 1.64 -26.38 8.91
CA ALA A 5 2.25 -26.10 10.21
C ALA A 5 3.36 -27.11 10.56
N THR A 6 3.10 -28.40 10.32
CA THR A 6 4.09 -29.48 10.54
C THR A 6 5.30 -29.31 9.64
N SER A 7 5.08 -29.04 8.34
CA SER A 7 6.16 -28.79 7.38
C SER A 7 7.01 -27.56 7.74
N LEU A 8 6.39 -26.46 8.19
CA LEU A 8 7.12 -25.26 8.63
C LEU A 8 7.95 -25.51 9.89
N ARG A 9 7.41 -26.25 10.86
CA ARG A 9 8.16 -26.65 12.08
C ARG A 9 9.36 -27.52 11.70
N TYR A 10 9.16 -28.51 10.84
CA TYR A 10 10.24 -29.34 10.32
C TYR A 10 11.29 -28.50 9.59
N TRP A 11 10.88 -27.60 8.70
CA TRP A 11 11.79 -26.74 7.94
C TRP A 11 12.65 -25.86 8.85
N CYS A 12 12.06 -25.22 9.85
CA CYS A 12 12.79 -24.40 10.81
C CYS A 12 13.79 -25.24 11.62
N ALA A 13 13.38 -26.43 12.08
CA ALA A 13 14.27 -27.35 12.78
C ALA A 13 15.44 -27.80 11.88
N TYR A 14 15.14 -28.18 10.63
CA TYR A 14 16.15 -28.55 9.65
C TYR A 14 17.16 -27.42 9.43
N LYS A 15 16.68 -26.19 9.21
CA LYS A 15 17.53 -25.01 8.99
C LYS A 15 18.40 -24.67 10.19
N LEU A 16 17.86 -24.72 11.41
CA LEU A 16 18.64 -24.51 12.63
C LEU A 16 19.79 -25.53 12.80
N ASN A 17 19.62 -26.76 12.30
CA ASN A 17 20.62 -27.82 12.42
C ASN A 17 21.61 -27.89 11.25
N THR A 18 21.29 -27.28 10.10
CA THR A 18 22.09 -27.46 8.86
C THR A 18 22.67 -26.17 8.31
N ASP A 19 22.09 -25.02 8.64
CA ASP A 19 22.45 -23.73 8.07
C ASP A 19 23.13 -22.86 9.14
N PRO A 20 24.46 -22.61 9.06
CA PRO A 20 25.17 -21.83 10.06
C PRO A 20 24.62 -20.41 10.26
N ALA A 21 23.97 -19.83 9.24
CA ALA A 21 23.35 -18.51 9.34
C ALA A 21 22.15 -18.49 10.29
N TRP A 22 21.54 -19.65 10.55
CA TRP A 22 20.37 -19.79 11.42
C TRP A 22 20.73 -20.13 12.87
N ALA A 23 21.98 -20.51 13.15
CA ALA A 23 22.41 -21.05 14.44
C ALA A 23 22.15 -20.12 15.64
N ARG A 24 22.05 -18.81 15.43
CA ARG A 24 21.81 -17.79 16.48
C ARG A 24 20.42 -17.14 16.40
N LEU A 25 19.54 -17.63 15.53
CA LEU A 25 18.20 -17.08 15.36
C LEU A 25 17.22 -17.67 16.39
N LYS A 26 16.36 -16.83 16.95
CA LYS A 26 15.16 -17.26 17.67
C LYS A 26 14.00 -17.30 16.69
N ILE A 27 13.43 -18.48 16.49
CA ILE A 27 12.32 -18.69 15.55
C ILE A 27 11.03 -18.91 16.34
N ILE A 28 10.00 -18.13 16.03
CA ILE A 28 8.67 -18.25 16.61
C ILE A 28 7.70 -18.58 15.48
N ILE A 29 6.89 -19.62 15.66
CA ILE A 29 5.85 -20.02 14.71
C ILE A 29 4.49 -19.84 15.38
N SER A 30 3.67 -18.95 14.83
CA SER A 30 2.27 -18.75 15.23
C SER A 30 1.36 -19.22 14.10
N ASP A 31 1.00 -20.50 14.11
CA ASP A 31 0.22 -21.13 13.04
C ASP A 31 -1.28 -20.80 13.11
N ALA A 32 -2.07 -21.44 12.24
CA ALA A 32 -3.51 -21.20 12.11
C ALA A 32 -4.34 -21.68 13.32
N THR A 33 -3.75 -22.41 14.27
CA THR A 33 -4.43 -22.80 15.51
C THR A 33 -4.49 -21.66 16.52
N VAL A 34 -3.63 -20.64 16.37
CA VAL A 34 -3.64 -19.44 17.20
C VAL A 34 -4.54 -18.37 16.56
N PRO A 35 -5.64 -17.98 17.23
CA PRO A 35 -6.58 -16.99 16.70
C PRO A 35 -5.94 -15.64 16.40
N GLY A 36 -6.49 -14.94 15.40
CA GLY A 36 -6.05 -13.62 14.97
C GLY A 36 -5.31 -13.64 13.63
N GLU A 37 -5.47 -12.55 12.89
CA GLU A 37 -4.84 -12.36 11.59
C GLU A 37 -3.31 -12.27 11.73
N GLY A 38 -2.59 -12.76 10.72
CA GLY A 38 -1.13 -12.90 10.79
C GLY A 38 -0.42 -11.59 11.12
N GLU A 39 -0.78 -10.51 10.43
CA GLU A 39 -0.25 -9.17 10.66
C GLU A 39 -0.57 -8.65 12.07
N HIS A 40 -1.81 -8.78 12.54
CA HIS A 40 -2.20 -8.36 13.88
C HIS A 40 -1.49 -9.17 14.97
N LYS A 41 -1.22 -10.47 14.76
CA LYS A 41 -0.40 -11.29 15.67
C LYS A 41 1.04 -10.79 15.73
N ILE A 42 1.63 -10.38 14.60
CA ILE A 42 2.96 -9.77 14.56
C ILE A 42 2.96 -8.43 15.31
N MET A 43 1.99 -7.57 15.06
CA MET A 43 1.91 -6.26 15.73
C MET A 43 1.69 -6.40 17.24
N ASN A 44 0.88 -7.37 17.67
CA ASN A 44 0.74 -7.73 19.08
C ASN A 44 2.06 -8.17 19.70
N TYR A 45 2.84 -8.99 18.98
CA TYR A 45 4.17 -9.39 19.43
C TYR A 45 5.09 -8.18 19.58
N VAL A 46 5.19 -7.31 18.57
CA VAL A 46 6.02 -6.08 18.63
C VAL A 46 5.65 -5.21 19.82
N ARG A 47 4.35 -4.93 20.02
CA ARG A 47 3.85 -4.16 21.17
C ARG A 47 4.22 -4.81 22.51
N SER A 48 4.09 -6.14 22.61
CA SER A 48 4.45 -6.87 23.83
C SER A 48 5.95 -6.79 24.14
N GLN A 49 6.81 -6.83 23.10
CA GLN A 49 8.25 -6.69 23.28
C GLN A 49 8.60 -5.27 23.74
N ARG A 50 8.03 -4.25 23.09
CA ARG A 50 8.25 -2.84 23.45
C ARG A 50 7.86 -2.50 24.90
N GLY A 51 6.87 -3.21 25.45
CA GLY A 51 6.48 -3.07 26.86
C GLY A 51 7.43 -3.72 27.87
N SER A 52 8.41 -4.50 27.41
CA SER A 52 9.39 -5.16 28.28
C SER A 52 10.50 -4.20 28.72
N PRO A 53 10.92 -4.20 30.00
CA PRO A 53 12.02 -3.36 30.49
C PRO A 53 13.36 -3.63 29.79
N ASP A 54 13.59 -4.87 29.35
CA ASP A 54 14.84 -5.31 28.71
C ASP A 54 14.82 -5.13 27.18
N TYR A 55 13.81 -4.48 26.63
CA TYR A 55 13.67 -4.25 25.19
C TYR A 55 14.72 -3.26 24.68
N ASP A 56 15.39 -3.60 23.57
CA ASP A 56 16.23 -2.64 22.86
C ASP A 56 15.35 -1.72 21.98
N PRO A 57 15.23 -0.42 22.31
CA PRO A 57 14.44 0.52 21.53
C PRO A 57 15.00 0.79 20.11
N ASN A 58 16.21 0.32 19.81
CA ASN A 58 16.82 0.43 18.48
C ASN A 58 16.72 -0.86 17.67
N THR A 59 15.90 -1.82 18.11
CA THR A 59 15.59 -3.02 17.34
C THR A 59 15.09 -2.65 15.94
N ARG A 60 15.65 -3.27 14.91
CA ARG A 60 15.30 -3.01 13.51
C ARG A 60 14.31 -4.06 13.02
N HIS A 61 13.10 -3.61 12.70
CA HIS A 61 12.01 -4.48 12.28
C HIS A 61 11.88 -4.51 10.77
N VAL A 62 11.70 -5.70 10.24
CA VAL A 62 11.33 -5.94 8.84
C VAL A 62 10.10 -6.84 8.83
N ILE A 63 9.02 -6.37 8.21
CA ILE A 63 7.84 -7.20 7.93
C ILE A 63 7.73 -7.45 6.43
N TYR A 64 7.38 -8.68 6.06
CA TYR A 64 7.12 -9.04 4.68
C TYR A 64 5.61 -9.14 4.44
N GLY A 65 5.13 -8.51 3.37
CA GLY A 65 3.77 -8.68 2.87
C GLY A 65 3.39 -7.68 1.78
N LEU A 66 2.26 -7.93 1.11
CA LEU A 66 1.80 -7.13 -0.03
C LEU A 66 0.72 -6.10 0.34
N ASP A 67 0.14 -6.25 1.53
CA ASP A 67 -1.02 -5.49 1.99
C ASP A 67 -0.64 -4.03 2.30
N ALA A 68 -1.56 -3.12 1.98
CA ALA A 68 -1.36 -1.69 2.22
C ALA A 68 -1.34 -1.36 3.72
N ASP A 69 -2.06 -2.14 4.50
CA ASP A 69 -2.27 -1.96 5.94
C ASP A 69 -0.97 -2.11 6.73
N LEU A 70 0.01 -2.86 6.20
CA LEU A 70 1.32 -3.03 6.83
C LEU A 70 2.08 -1.71 7.03
N ILE A 71 1.85 -0.72 6.17
CA ILE A 71 2.45 0.62 6.33
C ILE A 71 1.81 1.33 7.53
N MET A 72 0.48 1.27 7.63
CA MET A 72 -0.29 1.89 8.72
C MET A 72 0.01 1.22 10.05
N LEU A 73 0.06 -0.11 10.06
CA LEU A 73 0.45 -0.90 11.24
C LEU A 73 1.90 -0.63 11.65
N GLY A 74 2.81 -0.49 10.67
CA GLY A 74 4.19 -0.11 10.91
C GLY A 74 4.31 1.27 11.60
N LEU A 75 3.55 2.26 11.13
CA LEU A 75 3.46 3.58 11.78
C LEU A 75 2.94 3.49 13.22
N ALA A 76 1.83 2.76 13.41
CA ALA A 76 1.16 2.60 14.70
C ALA A 76 2.00 1.80 15.74
N THR A 77 3.12 1.20 15.34
CA THR A 77 4.06 0.59 16.30
C THR A 77 4.91 1.62 17.05
N HIS A 78 5.07 2.83 16.50
CA HIS A 78 6.03 3.85 16.96
C HIS A 78 7.46 3.33 17.10
N GLU A 79 7.83 2.33 16.30
CA GLU A 79 9.20 1.83 16.21
C GLU A 79 9.98 2.69 15.19
N PRO A 80 11.10 3.32 15.59
CA PRO A 80 11.83 4.24 14.73
C PRO A 80 12.53 3.54 13.55
N HIS A 81 12.73 2.22 13.65
CA HIS A 81 13.47 1.44 12.68
C HIS A 81 12.59 0.32 12.10
N PHE A 82 11.57 0.70 11.35
CA PHE A 82 10.63 -0.23 10.74
C PHE A 82 10.68 -0.16 9.21
N ARG A 83 10.67 -1.32 8.53
CA ARG A 83 10.62 -1.43 7.07
C ARG A 83 9.64 -2.52 6.63
N VAL A 84 8.96 -2.28 5.52
CA VAL A 84 8.15 -3.31 4.83
C VAL A 84 8.94 -3.79 3.61
N LEU A 85 9.04 -5.11 3.46
CA LEU A 85 9.59 -5.79 2.30
C LEU A 85 8.45 -6.36 1.46
N ARG A 86 8.43 -6.07 0.16
CA ARG A 86 7.39 -6.59 -0.75
C ARG A 86 7.94 -6.86 -2.14
N GLU A 87 7.24 -7.69 -2.90
CA GLU A 87 7.52 -7.86 -4.33
C GLU A 87 7.23 -6.56 -5.08
N ASP A 88 8.04 -6.26 -6.10
CA ASP A 88 7.81 -5.15 -7.01
C ASP A 88 6.65 -5.50 -7.96
N VAL A 89 5.53 -4.84 -7.74
CA VAL A 89 4.32 -4.99 -8.58
C VAL A 89 4.49 -4.33 -9.95
N PHE A 90 5.44 -3.40 -10.11
CA PHE A 90 5.68 -2.67 -11.35
C PHE A 90 6.71 -3.32 -12.27
N ALA A 91 7.43 -4.34 -11.79
CA ALA A 91 8.48 -5.01 -12.55
C ALA A 91 7.98 -5.68 -13.84
N GLN A 92 6.69 -6.02 -13.93
CA GLN A 92 6.10 -6.59 -15.15
C GLN A 92 5.76 -5.55 -16.22
N ASP A 93 5.42 -4.31 -15.82
CA ASP A 93 5.10 -3.23 -16.75
C ASP A 93 6.33 -2.70 -17.50
N ALA A 94 7.53 -2.97 -16.97
CA ALA A 94 8.80 -2.69 -17.63
C ALA A 94 9.18 -3.71 -18.72
N LYS A 95 8.46 -4.83 -18.86
CA LYS A 95 8.73 -5.79 -19.94
C LYS A 95 8.25 -5.22 -21.27
N ALA A 96 9.11 -5.27 -22.29
CA ALA A 96 8.77 -4.87 -23.64
C ALA A 96 7.47 -5.57 -24.08
N LYS A 97 6.43 -4.78 -24.39
CA LYS A 97 5.16 -5.30 -24.91
C LYS A 97 5.48 -6.18 -26.12
N MET A 98 4.97 -7.42 -26.10
CA MET A 98 5.08 -8.30 -27.26
C MET A 98 4.28 -7.68 -28.41
N CYS A 99 4.84 -7.72 -29.61
CA CYS A 99 4.16 -7.26 -30.81
C CYS A 99 2.84 -8.02 -30.97
N LYS A 100 1.72 -7.29 -31.10
CA LYS A 100 0.39 -7.89 -31.24
C LYS A 100 0.18 -8.65 -32.57
N ILE A 101 1.10 -8.51 -33.52
CA ILE A 101 1.02 -9.14 -34.85
C ILE A 101 1.82 -10.44 -34.88
N CYS A 102 3.12 -10.40 -34.58
CA CYS A 102 3.99 -11.59 -34.68
C CYS A 102 4.35 -12.22 -33.33
N GLY A 103 3.97 -11.61 -32.20
CA GLY A 103 4.31 -12.11 -30.86
C GLY A 103 5.79 -11.94 -30.46
N GLN A 104 6.63 -11.28 -31.26
CA GLN A 104 8.04 -11.06 -30.93
C GLN A 104 8.24 -9.83 -30.03
N LYS A 105 9.33 -9.82 -29.25
CA LYS A 105 9.75 -8.68 -28.41
C LYS A 105 10.50 -7.63 -29.25
N GLY A 106 10.54 -6.38 -28.79
CA GLY A 106 11.48 -5.37 -29.31
C GLY A 106 10.98 -4.45 -30.44
N HIS A 107 9.71 -4.53 -30.85
CA HIS A 107 9.13 -3.58 -31.81
C HIS A 107 7.63 -3.35 -31.59
N ASP A 108 7.12 -2.19 -32.02
CA ASP A 108 5.69 -1.88 -32.03
C ASP A 108 5.01 -2.55 -33.24
N ALA A 109 3.73 -2.93 -33.09
CA ALA A 109 2.93 -3.56 -34.14
C ALA A 109 2.95 -2.75 -35.47
N ARG A 110 3.09 -1.43 -35.41
CA ARG A 110 3.16 -0.55 -36.60
C ARG A 110 4.40 -0.77 -37.47
N VAL A 111 5.48 -1.32 -36.91
CA VAL A 111 6.76 -1.56 -37.61
C VAL A 111 7.02 -3.06 -37.79
N CYS A 112 6.02 -3.89 -37.49
CA CYS A 112 6.13 -5.34 -37.62
C CYS A 112 6.16 -5.74 -39.11
N LYS A 113 7.19 -6.49 -39.50
CA LYS A 113 7.31 -7.06 -40.86
C LYS A 113 6.51 -8.34 -41.08
N GLY A 114 5.81 -8.84 -40.04
CA GLY A 114 4.99 -10.05 -40.12
C GLY A 114 5.78 -11.37 -40.23
N GLU A 115 7.08 -11.33 -39.97
CA GLU A 115 7.94 -12.52 -40.02
C GLU A 115 7.61 -13.47 -38.85
N ALA A 116 7.56 -14.77 -39.13
CA ALA A 116 7.28 -15.80 -38.13
C ALA A 116 8.40 -15.85 -37.08
N LYS A 117 8.07 -16.20 -35.84
CA LYS A 117 9.05 -16.42 -34.77
C LYS A 117 10.03 -17.52 -35.21
N ASP A 118 11.33 -17.25 -35.17
CA ASP A 118 12.35 -18.29 -35.32
C ASP A 118 12.15 -19.34 -34.22
N LYS A 119 12.16 -20.61 -34.61
CA LYS A 119 12.03 -21.72 -33.66
C LYS A 119 13.33 -21.85 -32.87
N ASP A 120 13.27 -21.63 -31.57
CA ASP A 120 14.33 -22.06 -30.66
C ASP A 120 14.13 -23.56 -30.38
N GLY A 121 14.89 -24.43 -31.07
CA GLY A 121 14.94 -25.88 -30.80
C GLY A 121 13.91 -26.76 -31.54
N GLU A 122 13.95 -28.09 -31.25
CA GLU A 122 13.06 -29.11 -31.83
C GLU A 122 11.65 -29.12 -31.22
N TYR A 123 11.47 -28.50 -30.06
CA TYR A 123 10.20 -28.22 -29.42
C TYR A 123 10.23 -26.77 -28.93
N ASP A 124 9.08 -26.06 -28.94
CA ASP A 124 8.96 -24.74 -28.28
C ASP A 124 9.17 -24.92 -26.77
N GLU A 125 10.42 -25.04 -26.35
CA GLU A 125 10.82 -25.11 -24.96
C GLU A 125 10.50 -23.74 -24.37
N GLN A 126 9.36 -23.66 -23.69
CA GLN A 126 9.10 -22.54 -22.80
C GLN A 126 10.21 -22.59 -21.75
N ASP A 127 11.12 -21.62 -21.80
CA ASP A 127 11.97 -21.25 -20.67
C ASP A 127 11.05 -21.05 -19.46
N LYS A 128 10.86 -22.10 -18.66
CA LYS A 128 10.17 -22.08 -17.37
C LYS A 128 11.12 -21.54 -16.29
N ALA A 129 12.04 -20.65 -16.65
CA ALA A 129 12.69 -19.81 -15.68
C ALA A 129 11.60 -18.88 -15.14
N VAL A 130 11.09 -19.21 -13.94
CA VAL A 130 10.24 -18.28 -13.20
C VAL A 130 11.10 -17.05 -12.92
N ASP A 131 10.94 -16.01 -13.73
CA ASP A 131 11.61 -14.72 -13.53
C ASP A 131 11.34 -14.29 -12.09
N LEU A 132 12.37 -14.33 -11.24
CA LEU A 132 12.28 -13.87 -9.87
C LEU A 132 11.91 -12.39 -9.89
N LYS A 133 10.80 -12.04 -9.25
CA LYS A 133 10.42 -10.64 -9.12
C LYS A 133 11.41 -9.93 -8.19
N PRO A 134 11.84 -8.70 -8.53
CA PRO A 134 12.64 -7.93 -7.60
C PRO A 134 11.80 -7.56 -6.37
N PHE A 135 12.49 -7.33 -5.26
CA PHE A 135 11.87 -6.85 -4.02
C PHE A 135 12.17 -5.36 -3.85
N ILE A 136 11.23 -4.65 -3.23
CA ILE A 136 11.37 -3.24 -2.86
C ILE A 136 11.27 -3.05 -1.35
N TRP A 137 11.97 -2.03 -0.87
CA TRP A 137 11.92 -1.58 0.52
C TRP A 137 10.99 -0.38 0.67
N LEU A 138 10.07 -0.44 1.62
CA LEU A 138 9.32 0.70 2.10
C LEU A 138 9.84 1.06 3.48
N HIS A 139 10.50 2.21 3.58
CA HIS A 139 11.10 2.69 4.81
C HIS A 139 10.09 3.52 5.61
N VAL A 140 9.53 2.95 6.67
CA VAL A 140 8.58 3.67 7.53
C VAL A 140 9.26 4.86 8.21
N SER A 141 10.54 4.74 8.57
CA SER A 141 11.31 5.86 9.13
C SER A 141 11.35 7.08 8.20
N ILE A 142 11.62 6.86 6.90
CA ILE A 142 11.65 7.92 5.90
C ILE A 142 10.23 8.47 5.69
N PHE A 143 9.23 7.59 5.66
CA PHE A 143 7.84 8.04 5.52
C PHE A 143 7.39 8.93 6.68
N ARG A 144 7.86 8.65 7.90
CA ARG A 144 7.63 9.52 9.06
C ARG A 144 8.26 10.90 8.91
N GLU A 145 9.41 11.02 8.26
CA GLU A 145 10.02 12.33 7.95
C GLU A 145 9.14 13.11 6.97
N TYR A 146 8.57 12.46 5.95
CA TYR A 146 7.59 13.10 5.07
C TYR A 146 6.34 13.55 5.82
N LEU A 147 5.80 12.68 6.69
CA LEU A 147 4.64 13.04 7.53
C LEU A 147 4.96 14.17 8.51
N ALA A 148 6.19 14.26 9.02
CA ALA A 148 6.58 15.36 9.89
C ALA A 148 6.50 16.73 9.19
N ILE A 149 6.79 16.77 7.89
CA ILE A 149 6.65 17.98 7.08
C ILE A 149 5.18 18.22 6.74
N GLU A 150 4.46 17.18 6.32
CA GLU A 150 3.07 17.29 5.87
C GLU A 150 2.11 17.68 7.00
N LEU A 151 2.32 17.12 8.20
CA LEU A 151 1.46 17.31 9.37
C LEU A 151 1.85 18.50 10.24
N ASP A 152 2.90 19.25 9.88
CA ASP A 152 3.31 20.43 10.61
C ASP A 152 2.23 21.52 10.54
N VAL A 153 1.86 22.04 11.71
CA VAL A 153 0.88 23.10 11.88
C VAL A 153 1.49 24.17 12.79
N PRO A 154 1.80 25.38 12.26
CA PRO A 154 2.35 26.45 13.07
C PRO A 154 1.31 27.05 14.02
N ASP A 155 1.78 27.79 15.03
CA ASP A 155 0.96 28.59 15.94
C ASP A 155 -0.14 27.82 16.70
N LEU A 156 0.12 26.55 17.02
CA LEU A 156 -0.80 25.74 17.82
C LEU A 156 -0.89 26.25 19.28
N PRO A 157 -2.10 26.22 19.89
CA PRO A 157 -2.28 26.58 21.30
C PRO A 157 -1.76 25.50 22.27
N PHE A 158 -1.16 24.43 21.76
CA PHE A 158 -0.55 23.35 22.52
C PHE A 158 0.73 22.86 21.81
N ARG A 159 1.59 22.14 22.53
CA ARG A 159 2.84 21.61 21.97
C ARG A 159 2.55 20.55 20.91
N PHE A 160 3.10 20.74 19.71
CA PHE A 160 3.07 19.72 18.66
C PHE A 160 3.84 18.46 19.06
N ASP A 161 3.24 17.31 18.80
CA ASP A 161 3.73 15.97 19.00
C ASP A 161 3.50 15.15 17.72
N LEU A 162 4.61 14.75 17.08
CA LEU A 162 4.57 14.01 15.82
C LEU A 162 3.95 12.63 15.97
N GLU A 163 4.17 11.93 17.08
CA GLU A 163 3.61 10.59 17.27
C GLU A 163 2.08 10.65 17.31
N ARG A 164 1.55 11.67 17.98
CA ARG A 164 0.11 11.90 18.09
C ARG A 164 -0.50 12.40 16.78
N ALA A 165 0.25 13.18 16.00
CA ALA A 165 -0.16 13.56 14.65
C ALA A 165 -0.23 12.35 13.71
N ILE A 166 0.74 11.43 13.80
CA ILE A 166 0.74 10.18 13.04
C ILE A 166 -0.45 9.30 13.43
N ASP A 167 -0.78 9.19 14.71
CA ASP A 167 -1.96 8.43 15.16
C ASP A 167 -3.26 8.97 14.56
N ASP A 168 -3.44 10.30 14.57
CA ASP A 168 -4.57 10.96 13.94
C ASP A 168 -4.61 10.70 12.44
N TRP A 169 -3.46 10.76 11.76
CA TRP A 169 -3.35 10.52 10.33
C TRP A 169 -3.72 9.07 9.97
N VAL A 170 -3.20 8.09 10.72
CA VAL A 170 -3.56 6.67 10.56
C VAL A 170 -5.06 6.47 10.76
N PHE A 171 -5.65 7.08 11.80
CA PHE A 171 -7.08 7.02 12.05
C PHE A 171 -7.90 7.65 10.90
N MET A 172 -7.47 8.80 10.37
CA MET A 172 -8.14 9.43 9.23
C MET A 172 -8.12 8.56 7.98
N CYS A 173 -7.02 7.84 7.73
CA CYS A 173 -6.95 6.90 6.60
C CYS A 173 -8.03 5.82 6.66
N CYS A 174 -8.52 5.43 7.86
CA CYS A 174 -9.62 4.47 7.98
C CYS A 174 -10.91 4.95 7.30
N PHE A 175 -11.17 6.26 7.18
CA PHE A 175 -12.36 6.79 6.50
C PHE A 175 -12.31 6.67 4.97
N VAL A 176 -11.11 6.53 4.41
CA VAL A 176 -10.91 6.36 2.96
C VAL A 176 -11.14 4.90 2.53
N GLY A 177 -11.30 3.99 3.50
CA GLY A 177 -11.63 2.58 3.30
C GLY A 177 -10.67 1.66 4.05
N ASN A 178 -11.20 0.58 4.60
CA ASN A 178 -10.46 -0.51 5.22
C ASN A 178 -11.29 -1.80 5.12
N ASP A 179 -10.72 -2.93 5.53
CA ASP A 179 -11.39 -4.23 5.42
C ASP A 179 -12.66 -4.37 6.25
N PHE A 180 -12.85 -3.50 7.26
CA PHE A 180 -13.98 -3.56 8.19
C PHE A 180 -15.11 -2.58 7.86
N LEU A 181 -14.78 -1.46 7.20
CA LEU A 181 -15.72 -0.37 6.92
C LEU A 181 -15.65 0.04 5.45
N PRO A 182 -16.81 0.26 4.78
CA PRO A 182 -16.81 0.84 3.46
C PRO A 182 -16.22 2.25 3.50
N HIS A 183 -15.57 2.66 2.42
CA HIS A 183 -15.11 4.03 2.24
C HIS A 183 -16.30 5.01 2.23
N LEU A 184 -16.08 6.22 2.75
CA LEU A 184 -17.08 7.28 2.61
C LEU A 184 -17.21 7.67 1.13
N PRO A 185 -18.42 7.88 0.58
CA PRO A 185 -18.61 8.16 -0.85
C PRO A 185 -17.82 9.38 -1.35
N ALA A 186 -17.62 10.39 -0.50
CA ALA A 186 -16.86 11.59 -0.81
C ALA A 186 -15.33 11.39 -0.77
N LEU A 187 -14.83 10.24 -0.30
CA LEU A 187 -13.41 9.97 -0.13
C LEU A 187 -12.97 8.79 -1.00
N GLU A 188 -12.12 9.08 -1.98
CA GLU A 188 -11.39 8.07 -2.74
C GLU A 188 -9.90 8.39 -2.74
N ILE A 189 -9.04 7.38 -2.57
CA ILE A 189 -7.57 7.54 -2.66
C ILE A 189 -7.19 8.14 -4.02
N ARG A 190 -7.88 7.71 -5.10
CA ARG A 190 -7.63 8.18 -6.48
C ARG A 190 -8.03 9.63 -6.72
N GLU A 191 -8.78 10.23 -5.80
CA GLU A 191 -9.27 11.61 -5.86
C GLU A 191 -8.68 12.47 -4.73
N ASN A 192 -7.51 12.08 -4.20
CA ASN A 192 -6.80 12.79 -3.14
C ASN A 192 -7.61 12.89 -1.82
N GLY A 193 -8.41 11.86 -1.49
CA GLY A 193 -9.22 11.84 -0.28
C GLY A 193 -8.41 11.97 1.02
N ILE A 194 -7.20 11.40 1.06
CA ILE A 194 -6.29 11.54 2.21
C ILE A 194 -5.83 12.99 2.37
N ASP A 195 -5.49 13.66 1.26
CA ASP A 195 -5.03 15.06 1.29
C ASP A 195 -6.16 16.00 1.75
N ALA A 196 -7.40 15.72 1.31
CA ALA A 196 -8.57 16.47 1.75
C ALA A 196 -8.78 16.35 3.27
N LEU A 197 -8.74 15.12 3.81
CA LEU A 197 -8.84 14.89 5.26
C LEU A 197 -7.69 15.54 6.02
N THR A 198 -6.46 15.41 5.53
CA THR A 198 -5.27 16.02 6.13
C THR A 198 -5.41 17.54 6.20
N THR A 199 -5.88 18.17 5.11
CA THR A 199 -6.14 19.61 5.07
C THR A 199 -7.20 20.02 6.10
N ILE A 200 -8.34 19.31 6.13
CA ILE A 200 -9.41 19.59 7.10
C ILE A 200 -8.91 19.43 8.55
N TRP A 201 -8.10 18.40 8.82
CA TRP A 201 -7.49 18.20 10.13
C TRP A 201 -6.57 19.36 10.52
N LYS A 202 -5.67 19.79 9.62
CA LYS A 202 -4.76 20.94 9.87
C LYS A 202 -5.54 22.22 10.18
N GLU A 203 -6.60 22.50 9.43
CA GLU A 203 -7.44 23.69 9.63
C GLU A 203 -8.19 23.67 10.96
N ASN A 204 -8.57 22.49 11.46
CA ASN A 204 -9.34 22.36 12.69
C ASN A 204 -8.47 22.11 13.93
N LEU A 205 -7.21 21.66 13.77
CA LEU A 205 -6.34 21.28 14.89
C LEU A 205 -6.16 22.36 15.96
N PRO A 206 -5.95 23.65 15.63
CA PRO A 206 -5.90 24.71 16.64
C PRO A 206 -7.20 24.85 17.45
N ARG A 207 -8.35 24.59 16.82
CA ARG A 207 -9.67 24.71 17.45
C ARG A 207 -10.08 23.47 18.23
N MET A 208 -9.53 22.30 17.88
CA MET A 208 -9.77 21.03 18.57
C MET A 208 -9.15 20.99 19.98
N GLY A 209 -8.16 21.85 20.25
CA GLY A 209 -7.47 21.90 21.54
C GLY A 209 -6.64 20.65 21.85
N GLY A 210 -6.36 19.83 20.82
CA GLY A 210 -5.59 18.59 20.91
C GLY A 210 -5.93 17.62 19.77
N TYR A 211 -5.24 16.49 19.76
CA TYR A 211 -5.36 15.41 18.77
C TYR A 211 -6.67 14.62 18.88
N VAL A 212 -7.14 14.06 17.77
CA VAL A 212 -8.36 13.24 17.66
C VAL A 212 -8.25 11.94 18.44
N THR A 213 -7.06 11.36 18.45
CA THR A 213 -6.77 10.04 19.01
C THR A 213 -5.82 10.14 20.19
N LYS A 214 -5.94 9.24 21.15
CA LYS A 214 -5.00 9.05 22.27
C LYS A 214 -4.96 7.59 22.68
N ASP A 215 -3.84 6.91 22.44
CA ASP A 215 -3.60 5.53 22.90
C ASP A 215 -4.79 4.59 22.55
N GLY A 216 -5.26 4.66 21.31
CA GLY A 216 -6.41 3.89 20.81
C GLY A 216 -7.81 4.41 21.19
N HIS A 217 -7.91 5.48 21.98
CA HIS A 217 -9.17 6.14 22.30
C HIS A 217 -9.44 7.31 21.35
N ILE A 218 -10.68 7.45 20.90
CA ILE A 218 -11.10 8.46 19.93
C ILE A 218 -11.95 9.52 20.62
N ASP A 219 -11.61 10.79 20.44
CA ASP A 219 -12.46 11.92 20.83
C ASP A 219 -13.45 12.23 19.71
N LEU A 220 -14.68 11.72 19.84
CA LEU A 220 -15.73 11.89 18.85
C LEU A 220 -16.14 13.36 18.62
N LYS A 221 -15.93 14.26 19.59
CA LYS A 221 -16.22 15.69 19.39
C LYS A 221 -15.24 16.30 18.41
N ARG A 222 -13.97 15.85 18.43
CA ARG A 222 -12.94 16.25 17.48
C ARG A 222 -13.17 15.62 16.11
N VAL A 223 -13.58 14.35 16.07
CA VAL A 223 -14.01 13.69 14.81
C VAL A 223 -15.15 14.46 14.15
N GLN A 224 -16.15 14.91 14.92
CA GLN A 224 -17.27 15.69 14.38
C GLN A 224 -16.79 16.96 13.65
N LEU A 225 -15.77 17.65 14.15
CA LEU A 225 -15.22 18.85 13.49
C LEU A 225 -14.61 18.53 12.13
N ILE A 226 -13.95 17.37 12.00
CA ILE A 226 -13.42 16.89 10.72
C ILE A 226 -14.55 16.53 9.77
N MET A 227 -15.57 15.83 10.27
CA MET A 227 -16.74 15.45 9.46
C MET A 227 -17.55 16.67 9.00
N ASP A 228 -17.70 17.69 9.84
CA ASP A 228 -18.33 18.95 9.48
C ASP A 228 -17.53 19.71 8.42
N GLY A 229 -16.19 19.60 8.47
CA GLY A 229 -15.30 20.10 7.42
C GLY A 229 -15.49 19.38 6.10
N LEU A 230 -15.58 18.05 6.12
CA LEU A 230 -15.80 17.22 4.95
C LEU A 230 -17.18 17.49 4.33
N ALA A 231 -18.23 17.55 5.14
CA ALA A 231 -19.61 17.79 4.72
C ALA A 231 -19.75 19.07 3.88
N LYS A 232 -19.00 20.13 4.20
CA LYS A 232 -18.97 21.39 3.42
C LYS A 232 -18.37 21.22 2.03
N GLN A 233 -17.53 20.22 1.82
CA GLN A 233 -16.82 19.96 0.58
C GLN A 233 -17.49 18.86 -0.27
N GLU A 234 -18.35 18.02 0.31
CA GLU A 234 -18.98 16.86 -0.35
C GLU A 234 -19.66 17.22 -1.68
N ASP A 235 -20.53 18.24 -1.68
CA ASP A 235 -21.22 18.71 -2.88
C ASP A 235 -20.25 19.07 -4.01
N ALA A 236 -19.16 19.77 -3.67
CA ALA A 236 -18.16 20.17 -4.63
C ALA A 236 -17.31 18.99 -5.12
N ILE A 237 -17.10 17.98 -4.28
CA ILE A 237 -16.41 16.72 -4.65
C ILE A 237 -17.28 15.96 -5.65
N PHE A 238 -18.57 15.74 -5.36
CA PHE A 238 -19.47 15.00 -6.24
C PHE A 238 -19.66 15.67 -7.60
N ARG A 239 -19.80 17.00 -7.64
CA ARG A 239 -19.89 17.74 -8.92
C ARG A 239 -18.62 17.55 -9.76
N ARG A 240 -17.44 17.73 -9.15
CA ARG A 240 -16.15 17.54 -9.84
C ARG A 240 -15.99 16.11 -10.35
N ARG A 241 -16.38 15.10 -9.56
CA ARG A 241 -16.35 13.69 -9.98
C ARG A 241 -17.23 13.48 -11.22
N LYS A 242 -18.46 14.00 -11.20
CA LYS A 242 -19.38 13.86 -12.32
C LYS A 242 -18.86 14.53 -13.60
N GLU A 243 -18.34 15.75 -13.48
CA GLU A 243 -17.72 16.45 -14.61
C GLU A 243 -16.53 15.70 -15.21
N GLN A 244 -15.69 15.08 -14.36
CA GLN A 244 -14.58 14.26 -14.82
C GLN A 244 -15.05 12.97 -15.51
N GLU A 245 -16.07 12.30 -14.97
CA GLU A 245 -16.68 11.11 -15.58
C GLU A 245 -17.24 11.45 -16.97
N ASP A 246 -18.06 12.49 -17.06
CA ASP A 246 -18.68 12.93 -18.32
C ASP A 246 -17.62 13.31 -19.36
N ARG A 247 -16.53 13.98 -18.94
CA ARG A 247 -15.40 14.30 -19.81
C ARG A 247 -14.66 13.05 -20.28
N ARG A 248 -14.46 12.05 -19.41
CA ARG A 248 -13.83 10.77 -19.77
C ARG A 248 -14.69 10.01 -20.77
N GLU A 249 -16.00 9.94 -20.56
CA GLU A 249 -16.93 9.31 -21.48
C GLU A 249 -16.96 9.99 -22.86
N ALA A 250 -17.02 11.34 -22.88
CA ALA A 250 -17.00 12.10 -24.12
C ALA A 250 -15.70 11.85 -24.92
N ASN A 251 -14.56 11.81 -24.22
CA ASN A 251 -13.26 11.50 -24.84
C ASN A 251 -13.19 10.05 -25.35
N ALA A 252 -13.73 9.08 -24.61
CA ALA A 252 -13.77 7.68 -25.03
C ALA A 252 -14.65 7.50 -26.28
N LYS A 253 -15.83 8.16 -26.33
CA LYS A 253 -16.71 8.18 -27.51
C LYS A 253 -16.00 8.78 -28.73
N ARG A 254 -15.27 9.90 -28.56
CA ARG A 254 -14.49 10.53 -29.64
C ARG A 254 -13.39 9.60 -30.17
N ARG A 255 -12.66 8.90 -29.29
CA ARG A 255 -11.62 7.94 -29.70
C ARG A 255 -12.20 6.77 -30.50
N LYS A 256 -13.31 6.17 -30.04
CA LYS A 256 -13.99 5.08 -30.76
C LYS A 256 -14.41 5.50 -32.17
N LEU A 257 -15.02 6.68 -32.31
CA LEU A 257 -15.42 7.21 -33.62
C LEU A 257 -14.22 7.48 -34.55
N GLN A 258 -13.07 7.87 -33.99
CA GLN A 258 -11.85 8.09 -34.76
C GLN A 258 -11.23 6.75 -35.22
N ASP A 259 -11.19 5.75 -34.35
CA ASP A 259 -10.70 4.40 -34.67
C ASP A 259 -11.58 3.71 -35.72
N GLU A 260 -12.92 3.85 -35.64
CA GLU A 260 -13.86 3.34 -36.64
C GLU A 260 -13.69 4.00 -38.02
N ARG A 261 -13.35 5.29 -38.05
CA ARG A 261 -13.06 6.01 -39.31
C ARG A 261 -11.72 5.60 -39.89
N SER A 262 -10.70 5.36 -39.07
CA SER A 262 -9.39 4.90 -39.51
C SER A 262 -9.37 3.42 -39.93
N GLY A 263 -10.24 2.58 -39.36
CA GLY A 263 -10.35 1.15 -39.71
C GLY A 263 -11.07 0.85 -41.03
N ARG A 264 -11.83 1.80 -41.59
CA ARG A 264 -12.52 1.65 -42.90
C ARG A 264 -11.68 2.06 -44.11
N GLY A 265 -10.41 2.44 -43.92
CA GLY A 265 -9.49 2.88 -44.96
C GLY A 265 -8.42 1.85 -45.35
N GLY A 266 -8.74 0.54 -45.36
CA GLY A 266 -7.85 -0.47 -45.95
C GLY A 266 -7.82 -0.32 -47.48
N PRO A 267 -6.64 -0.40 -48.14
CA PRO A 267 -6.50 -0.04 -49.54
C PRO A 267 -7.24 -1.04 -50.44
N LEU A 268 -8.01 -0.50 -51.39
CA LEU A 268 -8.49 -1.19 -52.59
C LEU A 268 -7.34 -1.49 -53.55
#